data_AF-A0A5P2D0R0-F1
#
_entry.id   AF-A0A5P2D0R0-F1
#
_cell.length_a   1.000
_cell.length_b   1.000
_cell.length_c   1.000
_cell.angle_alpha   90.00
_cell.angle_beta   90.00
_cell.angle_gamma   90.00
#
_symmetry.space_group_name_H-M   'P 1'
#
loop_
_entity.id
_entity.type
_entity.pdbx_description
1 polymer ?
#
loop_
_entity_poly.entity_id
_entity_poly.type
_entity_poly.pdbx_seq_one_letter_code
_entity_poly.pdbx_strand_id
1 'polypeptide(L)'
;MNDTPARLLTLLSLLQTPREWPGSELAERLGVSARTIRRDIDRLRELGYPVEASLGAEGGYRLVAGAAMPPLLLDDEEAVAIAVGLRAGAGHAIEGVEEASVRALAKLEQVLPARLRHRVSALQSATVALTRGDGASIDPRTLTVMAGAVAGQERLRFAYRAGDGAESRRLVEPYRLVSTGRRWYLVAYDLERADWRTFRVDRVAQPFPTGVRFTARELPMGDAVTFVRQNMLGGTAYRAEVVFAAAPDEVPDWLGTPEPDAASGGCRVRFETTDAPEWVAARLALTGLDFTVREPAALVRSAAVLGAALTRAASPV
;
A
#
# COMPACT_ATOMS: atom_id res chain seq x y z
N MET A 1 19.72 -43.20 11.00
CA MET A 1 20.21 -42.60 9.73
C MET A 1 20.05 -41.09 9.84
N ASN A 2 21.12 -40.38 10.22
CA ASN A 2 21.08 -38.93 10.44
C ASN A 2 21.40 -38.22 9.12
N ASP A 3 20.39 -38.05 8.28
CA ASP A 3 20.53 -37.30 7.04
C ASP A 3 20.86 -35.84 7.36
N THR A 4 22.12 -35.47 7.15
CA THR A 4 22.68 -34.16 7.55
C THR A 4 22.01 -32.98 6.84
N PRO A 5 21.67 -33.08 5.54
CA PRO A 5 20.84 -32.09 4.86
C PRO A 5 19.46 -31.90 5.50
N ALA A 6 18.72 -32.99 5.77
CA ALA A 6 17.40 -32.91 6.40
C ALA A 6 17.47 -32.23 7.78
N ARG A 7 18.47 -32.60 8.60
CA ARG A 7 18.69 -31.99 9.92
C ARG A 7 19.02 -30.50 9.84
N LEU A 8 19.83 -30.07 8.87
CA LEU A 8 20.16 -28.66 8.68
C LEU A 8 18.93 -27.83 8.27
N LEU A 9 18.06 -28.38 7.42
CA LEU A 9 16.80 -27.73 7.05
C LEU A 9 15.85 -27.61 8.24
N THR A 10 15.72 -28.67 9.05
CA THR A 10 14.93 -28.62 10.29
C THR A 10 15.50 -27.61 11.29
N LEU A 11 16.83 -27.58 11.47
CA LEU A 11 17.50 -26.60 12.33
C LEU A 11 17.23 -25.16 11.85
N LEU A 12 17.33 -24.91 10.55
CA LEU A 12 17.02 -23.61 9.95
C LEU A 12 15.55 -23.20 10.21
N SER A 13 14.61 -24.13 10.04
CA SER A 13 13.18 -23.89 10.33
C SER A 13 12.94 -23.43 11.77
N LEU A 14 13.58 -24.08 12.75
CA LEU A 14 13.46 -23.71 14.16
C LEU A 14 13.99 -22.28 14.39
N LEU A 15 15.16 -21.96 13.82
CA LEU A 15 15.80 -20.65 13.98
C LEU A 15 15.07 -19.50 13.28
N GLN A 16 14.15 -19.78 12.35
CA GLN A 16 13.32 -18.77 11.67
C GLN A 16 12.15 -18.26 12.54
N THR A 17 11.85 -18.92 13.67
CA THR A 17 10.88 -18.43 14.65
C THR A 17 11.47 -17.22 15.40
N PRO A 18 10.69 -16.16 15.72
CA PRO A 18 11.18 -14.97 16.41
C PRO A 18 11.45 -15.21 17.92
N ARG A 19 12.30 -16.19 18.24
CA ARG A 19 12.77 -16.50 19.61
C ARG A 19 14.22 -16.97 19.59
N GLU A 20 14.89 -16.85 20.74
CA GLU A 20 16.21 -17.46 20.95
C GLU A 20 16.04 -18.92 21.36
N TRP A 21 16.90 -19.78 20.83
CA TRP A 21 16.84 -21.23 21.05
C TRP A 21 18.05 -21.72 21.84
N PRO A 22 17.87 -22.23 23.08
CA PRO A 22 18.94 -22.87 23.82
C PRO A 22 19.53 -24.04 23.03
N GLY A 23 20.86 -24.15 23.02
CA GLY A 23 21.55 -25.23 22.31
C GLY A 23 21.16 -26.63 22.80
N SER A 24 20.79 -26.75 24.07
CA SER A 24 20.24 -27.98 24.67
C SER A 24 18.86 -28.34 24.12
N GLU A 25 17.96 -27.37 23.98
CA GLU A 25 16.62 -27.61 23.43
C GLU A 25 16.69 -28.02 21.95
N LEU A 26 17.56 -27.38 21.17
CA LEU A 26 17.80 -27.76 19.77
C LEU A 26 18.35 -29.18 19.66
N ALA A 27 19.28 -29.55 20.54
CA ALA A 27 19.88 -30.88 20.60
C ALA A 27 18.82 -31.96 20.90
N GLU A 28 17.94 -31.70 21.87
CA GLU A 28 16.85 -32.60 22.23
C GLU A 28 15.86 -32.78 21.06
N ARG A 29 15.38 -31.67 20.48
CA ARG A 29 14.40 -31.71 19.38
C ARG A 29 14.93 -32.38 18.11
N LEU A 30 16.21 -32.19 17.80
CA LEU A 30 16.84 -32.77 16.62
C LEU A 30 17.44 -34.15 16.89
N GLY A 31 17.37 -34.66 18.13
CA GLY A 31 17.90 -35.97 18.52
C GLY A 31 19.41 -36.10 18.34
N VAL A 32 20.16 -35.01 18.57
CA VAL A 32 21.62 -34.96 18.38
C VAL A 32 22.34 -34.35 19.57
N SER A 33 23.67 -34.47 19.61
CA SER A 33 24.47 -33.86 20.67
C SER A 33 24.57 -32.33 20.52
N ALA A 34 24.78 -31.61 21.62
CA ALA A 34 25.07 -30.17 21.59
C ALA A 34 26.30 -29.83 20.72
N ARG A 35 27.30 -30.73 20.65
CA ARG A 35 28.45 -30.59 19.75
C ARG A 35 28.03 -30.63 18.28
N THR A 36 27.07 -31.48 17.94
CA THR A 36 26.51 -31.57 16.59
C THR A 36 25.74 -30.30 16.23
N ILE A 37 24.92 -29.77 17.14
CA ILE A 37 24.23 -28.49 16.95
C ILE A 37 25.24 -27.38 16.64
N ARG A 38 26.28 -27.22 17.46
CA ARG A 38 27.29 -26.17 17.24
C ARG A 38 27.94 -26.29 15.86
N ARG A 39 28.26 -27.52 15.41
CA ARG A 39 28.79 -27.79 14.07
C ARG A 39 27.78 -27.47 12.95
N ASP A 40 26.51 -27.80 13.14
CA ASP A 40 25.44 -27.53 12.18
C ASP A 40 25.15 -26.01 12.08
N ILE A 41 25.25 -25.27 13.20
CA ILE A 41 25.19 -23.79 13.21
C ILE A 41 26.34 -23.18 12.42
N ASP A 42 27.56 -23.66 12.63
CA ASP A 42 28.73 -23.17 11.87
C ASP A 42 28.57 -23.48 10.37
N ARG A 43 28.00 -24.64 10.02
CA ARG A 43 27.65 -24.99 8.63
C ARG A 43 26.62 -24.02 8.03
N LEU A 44 25.60 -23.62 8.80
CA LEU A 44 24.63 -22.62 8.35
C LEU A 44 25.31 -21.25 8.14
N ARG A 45 26.23 -20.85 9.02
CA ARG A 45 27.01 -19.62 8.84
C ARG A 45 27.87 -19.65 7.58
N GLU A 46 28.54 -20.77 7.29
CA GLU A 46 29.30 -20.98 6.05
C GLU A 46 28.41 -20.86 4.80
N LEU A 47 27.15 -21.27 4.88
CA LEU A 47 26.15 -21.14 3.82
C LEU A 47 25.54 -19.74 3.71
N GLY A 48 26.01 -18.77 4.51
CA GLY A 48 25.58 -17.38 4.47
C GLY A 48 24.37 -17.05 5.36
N TYR A 49 23.94 -17.95 6.23
CA TYR A 49 22.88 -17.67 7.21
C TYR A 49 23.47 -16.99 8.45
N PRO A 50 23.07 -15.74 8.77
CA PRO A 50 23.60 -15.02 9.92
C PRO A 50 22.96 -15.52 11.22
N VAL A 51 23.59 -16.50 11.86
CA VAL A 51 23.15 -17.00 13.16
C VAL A 51 23.99 -16.40 14.28
N GLU A 52 23.36 -15.63 15.16
CA GLU A 52 23.99 -15.12 16.37
C GLU A 52 23.85 -16.11 17.53
N ALA A 53 24.80 -16.06 18.46
CA ALA A 53 24.76 -16.80 19.71
C ALA A 53 24.84 -15.81 20.88
N SER A 54 23.85 -15.84 21.77
CA SER A 54 23.88 -15.09 23.03
C SER A 54 24.60 -15.92 24.10
N LEU A 55 25.45 -15.28 24.92
CA LEU A 55 26.15 -15.92 26.04
C LEU A 55 25.38 -15.65 27.34
N GLY A 56 25.19 -16.69 28.18
CA GLY A 56 24.51 -16.58 29.46
C GLY A 56 23.85 -17.90 29.89
N ALA A 57 23.23 -17.92 31.08
CA ALA A 57 22.50 -19.09 31.59
C ALA A 57 21.30 -19.49 30.71
N GLU A 58 20.71 -18.51 30.02
CA GLU A 58 19.63 -18.65 29.03
C GLU A 58 20.14 -18.48 27.58
N GLY A 59 21.46 -18.55 27.36
CA GLY A 59 22.08 -18.26 26.07
C GLY A 59 21.62 -19.20 24.95
N GLY A 60 21.32 -18.65 23.78
CA GLY A 60 20.71 -19.38 22.67
C GLY A 60 21.17 -18.92 21.29
N TYR A 61 20.70 -19.62 20.27
CA TYR A 61 20.92 -19.28 18.87
C TYR A 61 19.68 -18.62 18.28
N ARG A 62 19.88 -17.62 17.43
CA ARG A 62 18.81 -16.98 16.66
C ARG A 62 19.32 -16.54 15.29
N LEU A 63 18.46 -16.64 14.28
CA LEU A 63 18.74 -16.06 12.97
C LEU A 63 18.51 -14.54 13.02
N VAL A 64 19.47 -13.74 12.57
CA VAL A 64 19.34 -12.28 12.48
C VAL A 64 19.18 -11.83 11.03
N ALA A 65 18.84 -10.55 10.83
CA ALA A 65 18.75 -10.01 9.48
C ALA A 65 20.16 -9.93 8.84
N GLY A 66 20.35 -10.59 7.69
CA GLY A 66 21.59 -10.58 6.91
C GLY A 66 21.53 -9.66 5.69
N ALA A 67 22.61 -9.63 4.89
CA ALA A 67 22.70 -8.82 3.67
C ALA A 67 21.82 -9.32 2.51
N ALA A 68 21.36 -10.57 2.55
CA ALA A 68 20.44 -11.16 1.60
C ALA A 68 19.36 -11.97 2.33
N MET A 69 18.17 -12.07 1.73
CA MET A 69 17.06 -12.86 2.29
C MET A 69 17.38 -14.36 2.15
N PRO A 70 17.46 -15.12 3.25
CA PRO A 70 17.65 -16.57 3.20
C PRO A 70 16.41 -17.27 2.62
N PRO A 71 16.54 -18.53 2.13
CA PRO A 71 15.40 -19.39 1.83
C PRO A 71 14.42 -19.44 3.01
N LEU A 72 13.20 -18.99 2.79
CA LEU A 72 12.13 -18.99 3.78
C LEU A 72 11.39 -20.33 3.71
N LEU A 73 11.25 -20.99 4.85
CA LEU A 73 10.32 -22.11 4.97
C LEU A 73 8.97 -21.50 5.36
N LEU A 74 8.02 -21.60 4.43
CA LEU A 74 6.66 -21.09 4.61
C LEU A 74 5.77 -22.26 5.00
N ASP A 75 4.92 -22.06 6.00
CA ASP A 75 3.80 -22.95 6.23
C ASP A 75 2.70 -22.75 5.17
N ASP A 76 1.68 -23.61 5.23
CA ASP A 76 0.57 -23.57 4.28
C ASP A 76 -0.20 -22.24 4.31
N GLU A 77 -0.40 -21.65 5.49
CA GLU A 77 -1.18 -20.42 5.69
C GLU A 77 -0.38 -19.20 5.24
N GLU A 78 0.90 -19.14 5.61
CA GLU A 78 1.86 -18.13 5.19
C GLU A 78 2.00 -18.10 3.66
N ALA A 79 2.10 -19.28 3.03
CA ALA A 79 2.22 -19.37 1.58
C ALA A 79 0.94 -18.89 0.86
N VAL A 80 -0.26 -19.21 1.40
CA VAL A 80 -1.51 -18.65 0.86
C VAL A 80 -1.59 -17.14 1.08
N ALA A 81 -1.20 -16.63 2.25
CA ALA A 81 -1.22 -15.20 2.56
C ALA A 81 -0.29 -14.39 1.65
N ILE A 82 0.93 -14.91 1.40
CA ILE A 82 1.88 -14.30 0.46
C ILE A 82 1.33 -14.32 -0.96
N ALA A 83 0.74 -15.44 -1.41
CA ALA A 83 0.15 -15.53 -2.75
C ALA A 83 -0.97 -14.50 -2.96
N VAL A 84 -1.86 -14.34 -1.96
CA VAL A 84 -2.94 -13.33 -1.98
C VAL A 84 -2.36 -11.91 -1.95
N GLY A 85 -1.36 -11.65 -1.11
CA GLY A 85 -0.70 -10.35 -1.01
C GLY A 85 0.03 -9.95 -2.29
N LEU A 86 0.75 -10.87 -2.93
CA LEU A 86 1.42 -10.66 -4.23
C LEU A 86 0.40 -10.37 -5.34
N ARG A 87 -0.75 -11.05 -5.34
CA ARG A 87 -1.83 -10.78 -6.31
C ARG A 87 -2.47 -9.42 -6.09
N ALA A 88 -2.73 -9.04 -4.84
CA ALA A 88 -3.21 -7.69 -4.52
C ALA A 88 -2.18 -6.63 -4.91
N GLY A 89 -0.90 -6.86 -4.61
CA GLY A 89 0.23 -6.00 -4.98
C GLY A 89 0.39 -5.82 -6.49
N ALA A 90 0.15 -6.87 -7.28
CA ALA A 90 0.18 -6.83 -8.74
C ALA A 90 -0.95 -6.00 -9.38
N GLY A 91 -1.92 -5.51 -8.60
CA GLY A 91 -2.89 -4.51 -9.04
C GLY A 91 -2.57 -3.08 -8.59
N HIS A 92 -1.52 -2.85 -7.81
CA HIS A 92 -1.20 -1.49 -7.36
C HIS A 92 -0.39 -0.74 -8.41
N ALA A 93 -0.59 0.59 -8.48
CA ALA A 93 0.09 1.47 -9.44
C ALA A 93 1.56 1.75 -9.09
N ILE A 94 2.37 0.70 -8.88
CA ILE A 94 3.81 0.80 -8.61
C ILE A 94 4.56 0.17 -9.79
N GLU A 95 5.38 0.95 -10.48
CA GLU A 95 6.13 0.50 -11.65
C GLU A 95 7.08 -0.66 -11.30
N GLY A 96 7.06 -1.74 -12.08
CA GLY A 96 7.95 -2.89 -11.87
C GLY A 96 7.63 -3.78 -10.66
N VAL A 97 6.78 -3.35 -9.72
CA VAL A 97 6.24 -4.23 -8.67
C VAL A 97 5.22 -5.20 -9.24
N GLU A 98 4.48 -4.86 -10.28
CA GLU A 98 3.62 -5.82 -10.98
C GLU A 98 4.44 -6.99 -11.53
N GLU A 99 5.52 -6.72 -12.28
CA GLU A 99 6.41 -7.76 -12.80
C GLU A 99 7.11 -8.55 -11.70
N ALA A 100 7.60 -7.86 -10.65
CA ALA A 100 8.24 -8.52 -9.52
C ALA A 100 7.25 -9.40 -8.74
N SER A 101 6.02 -8.95 -8.56
CA SER A 101 4.95 -9.68 -7.89
C SER A 101 4.50 -10.88 -8.70
N VAL A 102 4.33 -10.73 -10.02
CA VAL A 102 4.04 -11.84 -10.95
C VAL A 102 5.17 -12.86 -10.94
N ARG A 103 6.44 -12.41 -10.98
CA ARG A 103 7.61 -13.29 -10.94
C ARG A 103 7.74 -14.01 -9.60
N ALA A 104 7.49 -13.32 -8.49
CA ALA A 104 7.49 -13.90 -7.15
C ALA A 104 6.35 -14.90 -6.98
N LEU A 105 5.15 -14.58 -7.48
CA LEU A 105 4.00 -15.48 -7.48
C LEU A 105 4.27 -16.73 -8.31
N ALA A 106 4.86 -16.58 -9.50
CA ALA A 106 5.28 -17.72 -10.33
C ALA A 106 6.31 -18.62 -9.61
N LYS A 107 7.30 -18.02 -8.94
CA LYS A 107 8.28 -18.77 -8.12
C LYS A 107 7.60 -19.51 -6.97
N LEU A 108 6.62 -18.88 -6.32
CA LEU A 108 5.86 -19.49 -5.23
C LEU A 108 4.99 -20.65 -5.74
N GLU A 109 4.25 -20.44 -6.83
CA GLU A 109 3.41 -21.47 -7.46
C GLU A 109 4.22 -22.69 -7.93
N GLN A 110 5.48 -22.51 -8.35
CA GLN A 110 6.36 -23.63 -8.71
C GLN A 110 6.66 -24.56 -7.53
N VAL A 111 6.72 -24.04 -6.30
CA VAL A 111 7.07 -24.81 -5.11
C VAL A 111 5.86 -25.24 -4.27
N LEU A 112 4.66 -24.72 -4.56
CA LEU A 112 3.43 -25.04 -3.84
C LEU A 112 2.92 -26.47 -4.14
N PRO A 113 2.58 -27.27 -3.09
CA PRO A 113 1.82 -28.51 -3.24
C PRO A 113 0.52 -28.32 -4.03
N ALA A 114 0.10 -29.34 -4.78
CA ALA A 114 -1.09 -29.27 -5.66
C ALA A 114 -2.35 -28.76 -4.94
N ARG A 115 -2.59 -29.21 -3.70
CA ARG A 115 -3.72 -28.75 -2.86
C ARG A 115 -3.71 -27.24 -2.61
N LEU A 116 -2.54 -26.66 -2.36
CA LEU A 116 -2.40 -25.23 -2.09
C LEU A 116 -2.49 -24.41 -3.38
N ARG A 117 -1.92 -24.92 -4.49
CA ARG A 117 -2.11 -24.31 -5.82
C ARG A 117 -3.58 -24.17 -6.19
N HIS A 118 -4.38 -25.22 -5.97
CA HIS A 118 -5.83 -25.16 -6.22
C HIS A 118 -6.53 -24.15 -5.31
N ARG A 119 -6.18 -24.09 -4.01
CA ARG A 119 -6.76 -23.13 -3.08
C ARG A 119 -6.41 -21.68 -3.44
N VAL A 120 -5.16 -21.42 -3.81
CA VAL A 120 -4.68 -20.11 -4.28
C VAL A 120 -5.36 -19.73 -5.59
N SER A 121 -5.40 -20.64 -6.58
CA SER A 121 -6.05 -20.42 -7.87
C SER A 121 -7.56 -20.17 -7.74
N ALA A 122 -8.25 -20.89 -6.86
CA ALA A 122 -9.68 -20.66 -6.57
C ALA A 122 -9.94 -19.31 -5.90
N LEU A 123 -9.08 -18.89 -4.96
CA LEU A 123 -9.15 -17.55 -4.38
C LEU A 123 -8.87 -16.46 -5.42
N GLN A 124 -7.89 -16.67 -6.30
CA GLN A 124 -7.55 -15.74 -7.38
C GLN A 124 -8.67 -15.63 -8.43
N SER A 125 -9.30 -16.74 -8.82
CA SER A 125 -10.39 -16.72 -9.80
C SER A 125 -11.68 -16.15 -9.22
N ALA A 126 -11.89 -16.28 -7.91
CA ALA A 126 -13.00 -15.69 -7.19
C ALA A 126 -12.78 -14.21 -6.79
N THR A 127 -11.58 -13.64 -7.01
CA THR A 127 -11.26 -12.27 -6.62
C THR A 127 -10.87 -11.43 -7.84
N VAL A 128 -11.68 -10.42 -8.15
CA VAL A 128 -11.36 -9.39 -9.13
C VAL A 128 -10.87 -8.16 -8.37
N ALA A 129 -9.59 -7.83 -8.50
CA ALA A 129 -9.09 -6.57 -8.00
C ALA A 129 -9.62 -5.44 -8.87
N LEU A 130 -10.39 -4.50 -8.29
CA LEU A 130 -10.80 -3.27 -8.97
C LEU A 130 -9.62 -2.30 -9.02
N THR A 131 -8.61 -2.61 -9.80
CA THR A 131 -7.39 -1.82 -9.90
C THR A 131 -7.22 -1.27 -11.31
N ARG A 132 -8.03 -0.26 -11.61
CA ARG A 132 -7.64 0.81 -12.55
C ARG A 132 -7.17 1.99 -11.71
N GLY A 133 -5.85 2.09 -11.52
CA GLY A 133 -5.23 3.37 -11.21
C GLY A 133 -5.42 4.31 -12.41
N ASP A 134 -5.56 5.59 -12.16
CA ASP A 134 -5.74 6.68 -13.13
C ASP A 134 -4.48 6.98 -13.97
N GLY A 135 -3.62 5.98 -14.23
CA GLY A 135 -2.37 6.12 -14.97
C GLY A 135 -1.18 6.67 -14.16
N ALA A 136 -1.36 6.95 -12.87
CA ALA A 136 -0.28 7.46 -12.02
C ALA A 136 0.59 6.32 -11.48
N SER A 137 1.77 6.12 -12.06
CA SER A 137 2.78 5.14 -11.63
C SER A 137 3.68 5.71 -10.52
N ILE A 138 4.01 4.89 -9.51
CA ILE A 138 4.96 5.22 -8.45
C ILE A 138 6.24 4.40 -8.65
N ASP A 139 7.41 5.05 -8.65
CA ASP A 139 8.71 4.34 -8.59
C ASP A 139 8.85 3.63 -7.23
N PRO A 140 9.09 2.30 -7.19
CA PRO A 140 9.34 1.55 -5.96
C PRO A 140 10.41 2.17 -5.06
N ARG A 141 11.46 2.75 -5.66
CA ARG A 141 12.56 3.40 -4.91
C ARG A 141 12.03 4.57 -4.09
N THR A 142 11.05 5.31 -4.60
CA THR A 142 10.42 6.42 -3.88
C THR A 142 9.73 5.93 -2.61
N LEU A 143 8.97 4.83 -2.69
CA LEU A 143 8.33 4.22 -1.53
C LEU A 143 9.34 3.69 -0.53
N THR A 144 10.41 3.03 -0.99
CA THR A 144 11.47 2.51 -0.10
C THR A 144 12.16 3.63 0.66
N VAL A 145 12.53 4.72 -0.02
CA VAL A 145 13.17 5.89 0.60
C VAL A 145 12.26 6.52 1.66
N MET A 146 10.98 6.71 1.35
CA MET A 146 10.02 7.28 2.29
C MET A 146 9.74 6.35 3.49
N ALA A 147 9.60 5.05 3.25
CA ALA A 147 9.39 4.06 4.31
C ALA A 147 10.60 4.01 5.26
N GLY A 148 11.82 4.07 4.72
CA GLY A 148 13.05 4.18 5.50
C GLY A 148 13.07 5.43 6.38
N ALA A 149 12.71 6.59 5.82
CA ALA A 149 12.65 7.84 6.57
C ALA A 149 11.59 7.82 7.69
N VAL A 150 10.42 7.20 7.45
CA VAL A 150 9.39 6.97 8.48
C VAL A 150 9.94 6.07 9.60
N ALA A 151 10.53 4.93 9.25
CA ALA A 151 11.04 3.96 10.23
C ALA A 151 12.21 4.54 11.05
N GLY A 152 13.07 5.33 10.42
CA GLY A 152 14.22 5.98 11.06
C GLY A 152 13.90 7.28 11.78
N GLN A 153 12.64 7.73 11.77
CA GLN A 153 12.22 9.05 12.26
C GLN A 153 13.14 10.16 11.73
N GLU A 154 13.37 10.15 10.43
CA GLU A 154 14.30 11.03 9.73
C GLU A 154 13.54 12.03 8.86
N ARG A 155 13.93 13.31 8.91
CA ARG A 155 13.35 14.36 8.09
C ARG A 155 13.58 14.08 6.62
N LEU A 156 12.54 14.31 5.82
CA LEU A 156 12.52 14.02 4.39
C LEU A 156 12.33 15.31 3.61
N ARG A 157 13.16 15.51 2.57
CA ARG A 157 13.00 16.59 1.59
C ARG A 157 12.58 16.02 0.25
N PHE A 158 11.66 16.68 -0.45
CA PHE A 158 11.26 16.27 -1.80
C PHE A 158 10.68 17.42 -2.62
N ALA A 159 10.62 17.24 -3.94
CA ALA A 159 9.83 18.07 -4.84
C ALA A 159 8.40 17.52 -4.92
N TYR A 160 7.41 18.41 -4.94
CA TYR A 160 5.99 18.06 -4.92
C TYR A 160 5.22 18.89 -5.94
N ARG A 161 4.46 18.20 -6.79
CA ARG A 161 3.53 18.82 -7.73
C ARG A 161 2.11 18.78 -7.15
N ALA A 162 1.54 19.94 -6.85
CA ALA A 162 0.18 20.04 -6.34
C ALA A 162 -0.86 19.74 -7.44
N GLY A 163 -2.13 19.61 -7.03
CA GLY A 163 -3.23 19.25 -7.95
C GLY A 163 -3.52 20.29 -9.02
N ASP A 164 -3.22 21.56 -8.73
CA ASP A 164 -3.27 22.70 -9.63
C ASP A 164 -2.03 22.81 -10.56
N GLY A 165 -1.09 21.87 -10.44
CA GLY A 165 0.17 21.86 -11.20
C GLY A 165 1.28 22.68 -10.59
N ALA A 166 1.06 23.38 -9.46
CA ALA A 166 2.11 24.16 -8.80
C ALA A 166 3.21 23.24 -8.26
N GLU A 167 4.45 23.52 -8.64
CA GLU A 167 5.62 22.81 -8.13
C GLU A 167 6.15 23.48 -6.87
N SER A 168 6.60 22.67 -5.94
CA SER A 168 7.11 23.14 -4.66
C SER A 168 8.14 22.18 -4.09
N ARG A 169 8.98 22.69 -3.20
CA ARG A 169 9.85 21.83 -2.37
C ARG A 169 9.24 21.74 -0.98
N ARG A 170 9.38 20.58 -0.36
CA ARG A 170 8.84 20.28 0.96
C ARG A 170 9.94 19.71 1.83
N LEU A 171 9.99 20.16 3.08
CA LEU A 171 10.76 19.57 4.15
C LEU A 171 9.78 19.13 5.23
N VAL A 172 9.71 17.83 5.49
CA VAL A 172 8.69 17.25 6.36
C VAL A 172 9.28 16.30 7.39
N GLU A 173 8.53 16.11 8.48
CA GLU A 173 8.73 15.04 9.45
C GLU A 173 7.73 13.90 9.12
N PRO A 174 8.16 12.84 8.41
CA PRO A 174 7.28 11.79 7.91
C PRO A 174 6.74 10.90 9.04
N TYR A 175 5.43 10.68 9.08
CA TYR A 175 4.78 9.91 10.14
C TYR A 175 4.40 8.49 9.70
N ARG A 176 3.62 8.35 8.62
CA ARG A 176 3.20 7.04 8.09
C ARG A 176 2.93 7.11 6.59
N LEU A 177 3.22 6.00 5.91
CA LEU A 177 2.69 5.72 4.57
C LEU A 177 1.37 4.97 4.70
N VAL A 178 0.37 5.38 3.93
CA VAL A 178 -0.97 4.79 3.92
C VAL A 178 -1.34 4.45 2.48
N SER A 179 -1.70 3.19 2.25
CA SER A 179 -2.31 2.74 0.99
C SER A 179 -3.83 2.78 1.11
N THR A 180 -4.50 3.31 0.10
CA THR A 180 -5.97 3.33 0.03
C THR A 180 -6.51 2.42 -1.07
N GLY A 181 -5.75 1.38 -1.42
CA GLY A 181 -6.08 0.40 -2.47
C GLY A 181 -5.87 0.89 -3.91
N ARG A 182 -5.92 2.21 -4.16
CA ARG A 182 -5.66 2.80 -5.50
C ARG A 182 -4.45 3.71 -5.55
N ARG A 183 -4.07 4.33 -4.42
CA ARG A 183 -3.01 5.36 -4.34
C ARG A 183 -2.30 5.28 -2.99
N TRP A 184 -1.07 5.76 -2.96
CA TRP A 184 -0.25 5.87 -1.76
C TRP A 184 -0.18 7.33 -1.27
N TYR A 185 -0.23 7.49 0.04
CA TYR A 185 -0.18 8.78 0.70
C TYR A 185 0.84 8.76 1.84
N LEU A 186 1.63 9.82 1.95
CA LEU A 186 2.49 10.10 3.09
C LEU A 186 1.77 11.09 4.01
N VAL A 187 1.51 10.69 5.24
CA VAL A 187 1.15 11.60 6.33
C VAL A 187 2.44 12.14 6.92
N ALA A 188 2.59 13.46 6.96
CA ALA A 188 3.77 14.10 7.50
C ALA A 188 3.45 15.49 8.07
N TYR A 189 4.26 15.94 9.02
CA TYR A 189 4.23 17.31 9.50
C TYR A 189 5.11 18.17 8.59
N ASP A 190 4.53 19.15 7.91
CA ASP A 190 5.23 20.07 7.01
C ASP A 190 5.87 21.18 7.84
N LEU A 191 7.20 21.24 7.84
CA LEU A 191 7.95 22.18 8.68
C LEU A 191 7.88 23.62 8.19
N GLU A 192 7.65 23.84 6.89
CA GLU A 192 7.51 25.18 6.33
C GLU A 192 6.10 25.74 6.62
N ARG A 193 5.09 24.86 6.62
CA ARG A 193 3.70 25.23 6.89
C ARG A 193 3.30 25.12 8.36
N ALA A 194 4.16 24.51 9.18
CA ALA A 194 3.91 24.21 10.59
C ALA A 194 2.59 23.46 10.82
N ASP A 195 2.25 22.52 9.93
CA ASP A 195 0.96 21.82 9.96
C ASP A 195 1.05 20.40 9.41
N TRP A 196 0.12 19.54 9.84
CA TRP A 196 -0.02 18.18 9.35
C TRP A 196 -0.62 18.14 7.95
N ARG A 197 0.02 17.41 7.04
CA ARG A 197 -0.41 17.31 5.65
C ARG A 197 -0.31 15.89 5.14
N THR A 198 -1.11 15.63 4.11
CA THR A 198 -1.08 14.39 3.36
C THR A 198 -0.52 14.65 1.96
N PHE A 199 0.51 13.92 1.58
CA PHE A 199 1.15 14.02 0.27
C PHE A 199 0.90 12.75 -0.55
N ARG A 200 0.27 12.93 -1.71
CA ARG A 200 0.16 11.89 -2.74
C ARG A 200 1.55 11.47 -3.22
N VAL A 201 1.92 10.20 -3.05
CA VAL A 201 3.28 9.72 -3.34
C VAL A 201 3.58 9.75 -4.84
N ASP A 202 2.59 9.51 -5.69
CA ASP A 202 2.69 9.62 -7.15
C ASP A 202 2.99 11.04 -7.66
N ARG A 203 2.86 12.06 -6.80
CA ARG A 203 3.17 13.46 -7.09
C ARG A 203 4.49 13.93 -6.50
N VAL A 204 5.24 13.01 -5.88
CA VAL A 204 6.54 13.30 -5.28
C VAL A 204 7.65 12.96 -6.27
N ALA A 205 8.62 13.86 -6.39
CA ALA A 205 9.86 13.64 -7.12
C ALA A 205 11.07 13.84 -6.21
N GLN A 206 12.12 13.03 -6.44
CA GLN A 206 13.42 13.13 -5.79
C GLN A 206 13.35 13.15 -4.25
N PRO A 207 12.79 12.11 -3.60
CA PRO A 207 12.82 12.02 -2.14
C PRO A 207 14.26 11.89 -1.64
N PHE A 208 14.60 12.70 -0.64
CA PHE A 208 15.94 12.78 -0.06
C PHE A 208 15.85 12.78 1.47
N PRO A 209 16.25 11.67 2.14
CA PRO A 209 16.44 11.62 3.58
C PRO A 209 17.59 12.55 3.98
N THR A 210 17.38 13.38 4.99
CA THR A 210 18.31 14.48 5.33
C THR A 210 19.40 14.11 6.34
N GLY A 211 19.33 12.92 6.94
CA GLY A 211 20.10 12.47 8.08
C GLY A 211 19.64 13.07 9.43
N VAL A 212 18.74 14.05 9.42
CA VAL A 212 18.29 14.73 10.64
C VAL A 212 17.13 13.97 11.25
N ARG A 213 17.35 13.38 12.43
CA ARG A 213 16.31 12.70 13.20
C ARG A 213 15.41 13.69 13.93
N PHE A 214 14.17 13.29 14.17
CA PHE A 214 13.20 14.05 14.95
C PHE A 214 12.46 13.14 15.93
N THR A 215 11.86 13.72 16.97
CA THR A 215 10.96 13.00 17.86
C THR A 215 9.56 13.00 17.25
N ALA A 216 8.96 11.83 17.10
CA ALA A 216 7.63 11.70 16.51
C ALA A 216 6.60 12.58 17.23
N ARG A 217 5.88 13.39 16.46
CA ARG A 217 4.77 14.20 16.93
C ARG A 217 3.52 13.35 17.06
N GLU A 218 2.67 13.68 18.03
CA GLU A 218 1.33 13.10 18.12
C GLU A 218 0.43 13.67 17.03
N LEU A 219 -0.31 12.77 16.36
CA LEU A 219 -1.32 13.19 15.40
C LEU A 219 -2.47 13.89 16.13
N PRO A 220 -3.05 14.97 15.58
CA PRO A 220 -4.09 15.74 16.26
C PRO A 220 -5.40 14.96 16.46
N MET A 221 -5.69 13.99 15.59
CA MET A 221 -6.88 13.13 15.67
C MET A 221 -6.62 11.74 15.09
N GLY A 222 -7.07 10.72 15.83
CA GLY A 222 -7.19 9.34 15.35
C GLY A 222 -5.87 8.70 14.89
N ASP A 223 -6.01 7.65 14.08
CA ASP A 223 -4.88 6.99 13.43
C ASP A 223 -4.57 7.60 12.04
N ALA A 224 -3.42 7.24 11.46
CA ALA A 224 -3.01 7.73 10.15
C ALA A 224 -4.03 7.42 9.04
N VAL A 225 -4.76 6.30 9.14
CA VAL A 225 -5.76 5.92 8.14
C VAL A 225 -6.97 6.85 8.21
N THR A 226 -7.41 7.19 9.41
CA THR A 226 -8.49 8.16 9.67
C THR A 226 -8.09 9.54 9.18
N PHE A 227 -6.86 9.96 9.48
CA PHE A 227 -6.31 11.24 9.02
C PHE A 227 -6.22 11.33 7.49
N VAL A 228 -5.76 10.26 6.82
CA VAL A 228 -5.74 10.21 5.34
C VAL A 228 -7.14 10.21 4.77
N ARG A 229 -8.07 9.41 5.31
CA ARG A 229 -9.47 9.42 4.86
C ARG A 229 -10.05 10.83 4.96
N GLN A 230 -9.88 11.51 6.08
CA GLN A 230 -10.38 12.88 6.28
C GLN A 230 -9.67 13.93 5.42
N ASN A 231 -8.39 13.77 5.08
CA ASN A 231 -7.68 14.72 4.20
C ASN A 231 -7.81 14.42 2.71
N MET A 232 -8.08 13.18 2.32
CA MET A 232 -8.62 12.85 0.99
C MET A 232 -9.99 13.49 0.81
N LEU A 233 -10.78 13.34 1.86
CA LEU A 233 -12.02 14.04 2.13
C LEU A 233 -11.74 15.46 2.66
N GLY A 234 -10.66 16.11 2.20
CA GLY A 234 -10.12 17.35 2.78
C GLY A 234 -10.09 18.53 1.83
N GLY A 235 -10.87 18.51 0.74
CA GLY A 235 -11.50 19.77 0.34
C GLY A 235 -12.36 20.24 1.52
N THR A 236 -12.44 21.54 1.79
CA THR A 236 -13.47 22.07 2.69
C THR A 236 -14.80 21.42 2.29
N ALA A 237 -15.45 20.72 3.24
CA ALA A 237 -16.70 20.04 2.95
C ALA A 237 -17.63 21.02 2.25
N TYR A 238 -18.06 20.63 1.07
CA TYR A 238 -18.94 21.45 0.26
C TYR A 238 -20.19 20.65 -0.04
N ARG A 239 -21.30 21.37 -0.02
CA ARG A 239 -22.57 20.84 -0.49
C ARG A 239 -22.57 20.90 -2.01
N ALA A 240 -22.82 19.76 -2.64
CA ALA A 240 -23.04 19.68 -4.07
C ALA A 240 -24.53 19.51 -4.34
N GLU A 241 -25.01 20.19 -5.38
CA GLU A 241 -26.35 19.98 -5.91
C GLU A 241 -26.24 19.68 -7.41
N VAL A 242 -26.75 18.51 -7.80
CA VAL A 242 -26.72 18.03 -9.18
C VAL A 242 -28.13 17.63 -9.58
N VAL A 243 -28.55 18.04 -10.77
CA VAL A 243 -29.83 17.66 -11.38
C VAL A 243 -29.53 16.69 -12.52
N PHE A 244 -30.13 15.51 -12.47
CA PHE A 244 -30.06 14.50 -13.52
C PHE A 244 -31.35 14.53 -14.34
N ALA A 245 -31.22 14.39 -15.67
CA ALA A 245 -32.34 14.15 -16.57
C ALA A 245 -32.63 12.63 -16.66
N ALA A 246 -32.85 12.01 -15.50
CA ALA A 246 -33.10 10.57 -15.35
C ALA A 246 -34.06 10.31 -14.18
N ALA A 247 -34.68 9.14 -14.15
CA ALA A 247 -35.53 8.73 -13.05
C ALA A 247 -34.69 8.46 -11.77
N PRO A 248 -35.27 8.65 -10.56
CA PRO A 248 -34.53 8.46 -9.31
C PRO A 248 -33.86 7.08 -9.15
N ASP A 249 -34.47 6.03 -9.68
CA ASP A 249 -33.98 4.65 -9.66
C ASP A 249 -32.81 4.37 -10.62
N GLU A 250 -32.56 5.28 -11.58
CA GLU A 250 -31.43 5.20 -12.50
C GLU A 250 -30.17 5.86 -11.92
N VAL A 251 -30.31 6.69 -10.89
CA VAL A 251 -29.19 7.38 -10.25
C VAL A 251 -28.45 6.43 -9.32
N PRO A 252 -27.11 6.31 -9.46
CA PRO A 252 -26.33 5.46 -8.56
C PRO A 252 -26.44 5.85 -7.08
N ASP A 253 -26.72 4.87 -6.22
CA ASP A 253 -26.90 5.03 -4.77
C ASP A 253 -25.75 5.74 -4.05
N TRP A 254 -24.52 5.70 -4.61
CA TRP A 254 -23.36 6.35 -4.01
C TRP A 254 -23.43 7.88 -4.06
N LEU A 255 -24.29 8.46 -4.90
CA LEU A 255 -24.49 9.92 -5.03
C LEU A 255 -25.35 10.50 -3.92
N GLY A 256 -25.98 9.66 -3.08
CA GLY A 256 -26.95 10.08 -2.08
C GLY A 256 -28.38 9.83 -2.53
N THR A 257 -29.35 10.30 -1.77
CA THR A 257 -30.77 10.04 -2.02
C THR A 257 -31.32 10.99 -3.10
N PRO A 258 -31.79 10.48 -4.26
CA PRO A 258 -32.39 11.31 -5.29
C PRO A 258 -33.80 11.77 -4.88
N GLU A 259 -34.04 13.07 -4.98
CA GLU A 259 -35.34 13.71 -4.80
C GLU A 259 -35.95 14.02 -6.18
N PRO A 260 -37.24 13.72 -6.43
CA PRO A 260 -37.89 14.08 -7.70
C PRO A 260 -37.85 15.59 -7.94
N ASP A 261 -37.45 16.03 -9.14
CA ASP A 261 -37.43 17.44 -9.52
C ASP A 261 -38.51 17.72 -10.57
N ALA A 262 -39.66 18.20 -10.09
CA ALA A 262 -40.82 18.50 -10.92
C ALA A 262 -40.57 19.59 -11.97
N ALA A 263 -39.51 20.41 -11.82
CA ALA A 263 -39.19 21.48 -12.76
C ALA A 263 -38.37 21.01 -13.96
N SER A 264 -37.54 19.98 -13.81
CA SER A 264 -36.72 19.41 -14.89
C SER A 264 -37.30 18.12 -15.49
N GLY A 265 -38.29 17.51 -14.83
CA GLY A 265 -38.81 16.19 -15.21
C GLY A 265 -37.85 15.04 -14.90
N GLY A 266 -36.78 15.31 -14.13
CA GLY A 266 -35.79 14.33 -13.69
C GLY A 266 -35.70 14.28 -12.17
N CYS A 267 -34.49 14.08 -11.64
CA CYS A 267 -34.26 14.05 -10.21
C CYS A 267 -33.07 14.92 -9.80
N ARG A 268 -33.10 15.35 -8.54
CA ARG A 268 -32.08 16.18 -7.92
C ARG A 268 -31.41 15.39 -6.82
N VAL A 269 -30.10 15.46 -6.77
CA VAL A 269 -29.32 14.85 -5.70
C VAL A 269 -28.54 15.95 -4.99
N ARG A 270 -28.68 15.97 -3.67
CA ARG A 270 -27.86 16.80 -2.80
C ARG A 270 -27.01 15.90 -1.93
N PHE A 271 -25.71 16.14 -1.97
CA PHE A 271 -24.77 15.39 -1.16
C PHE A 271 -23.70 16.31 -0.63
N GLU A 272 -23.20 15.97 0.55
CA GLU A 272 -22.01 16.58 1.11
C GLU A 272 -20.82 15.73 0.72
N THR A 273 -19.81 16.39 0.17
CA THR A 273 -18.57 15.73 -0.17
C THR A 273 -17.42 16.67 0.11
N THR A 274 -16.27 16.06 0.14
CA THR A 274 -15.00 16.68 0.36
C THR A 274 -13.96 16.14 -0.62
N ASP A 275 -14.40 15.26 -1.53
CA ASP A 275 -13.65 14.86 -2.72
C ASP A 275 -13.32 16.11 -3.56
N ALA A 276 -12.22 16.07 -4.28
CA ALA A 276 -11.86 17.18 -5.17
C ALA A 276 -12.94 17.38 -6.27
N PRO A 277 -13.31 18.62 -6.62
CA PRO A 277 -14.35 18.89 -7.63
C PRO A 277 -14.07 18.24 -9.00
N GLU A 278 -12.80 18.11 -9.41
CA GLU A 278 -12.45 17.40 -10.65
C GLU A 278 -12.80 15.91 -10.60
N TRP A 279 -12.62 15.28 -9.44
CA TRP A 279 -12.94 13.87 -9.24
C TRP A 279 -14.44 13.63 -9.25
N VAL A 280 -15.20 14.50 -8.57
CA VAL A 280 -16.66 14.43 -8.57
C VAL A 280 -17.20 14.64 -9.99
N ALA A 281 -16.68 15.62 -10.75
CA ALA A 281 -17.06 15.83 -12.14
C ALA A 281 -16.79 14.60 -13.04
N ALA A 282 -15.63 13.95 -12.89
CA ALA A 282 -15.30 12.74 -13.64
C ALA A 282 -16.23 11.57 -13.30
N ARG A 283 -16.58 11.38 -12.01
CA ARG A 283 -17.52 10.33 -11.60
C ARG A 283 -18.93 10.58 -12.13
N LEU A 284 -19.38 11.83 -12.13
CA LEU A 284 -20.66 12.21 -12.73
C LEU A 284 -20.68 11.90 -14.23
N ALA A 285 -19.63 12.26 -14.98
CA ALA A 285 -19.52 11.94 -16.40
C ALA A 285 -19.56 10.43 -16.70
N LEU A 286 -18.97 9.62 -15.83
CA LEU A 286 -18.97 8.16 -15.97
C LEU A 286 -20.35 7.50 -15.75
N THR A 287 -21.33 8.21 -15.18
CA THR A 287 -22.70 7.70 -15.10
C THR A 287 -23.35 7.55 -16.47
N GLY A 288 -22.88 8.31 -17.48
CA GLY A 288 -23.49 8.37 -18.80
C GLY A 288 -24.86 9.03 -18.82
N LEU A 289 -25.33 9.55 -17.68
CA LEU A 289 -26.59 10.28 -17.57
C LEU A 289 -26.35 11.75 -17.90
N ASP A 290 -27.35 12.40 -18.49
CA ASP A 290 -27.33 13.83 -18.65
C ASP A 290 -27.54 14.51 -17.28
N PHE A 291 -26.59 15.37 -16.90
CA PHE A 291 -26.63 16.06 -15.61
C PHE A 291 -26.24 17.54 -15.72
N THR A 292 -26.73 18.33 -14.78
CA THR A 292 -26.37 19.74 -14.59
C THR A 292 -25.92 19.95 -13.15
N VAL A 293 -24.69 20.43 -12.97
CA VAL A 293 -24.19 20.86 -11.66
C VAL A 293 -24.73 22.25 -11.37
N ARG A 294 -25.41 22.43 -10.23
CA ARG A 294 -25.88 23.74 -9.74
C ARG A 294 -24.85 24.37 -8.81
N GLU A 295 -24.36 23.60 -7.84
CA GLU A 295 -23.39 24.04 -6.85
C GLU A 295 -22.41 22.92 -6.49
N PRO A 296 -21.18 23.23 -6.04
CA PRO A 296 -20.57 24.57 -5.99
C PRO A 296 -19.99 25.00 -7.34
N ALA A 297 -19.71 26.30 -7.50
CA ALA A 297 -19.09 26.85 -8.73
C ALA A 297 -17.76 26.18 -9.12
N ALA A 298 -17.01 25.65 -8.14
CA ALA A 298 -15.80 24.89 -8.40
C ALA A 298 -16.10 23.59 -9.18
N LEU A 299 -17.16 22.86 -8.81
CA LEU A 299 -17.59 21.65 -9.49
C LEU A 299 -18.11 21.94 -10.90
N VAL A 300 -18.84 23.06 -11.06
CA VAL A 300 -19.28 23.54 -12.38
C VAL A 300 -18.08 23.78 -13.31
N ARG A 301 -17.04 24.49 -12.81
CA ARG A 301 -15.82 24.73 -13.59
C ARG A 301 -15.12 23.43 -13.97
N SER A 302 -14.96 22.51 -13.03
CA SER A 302 -14.30 21.23 -13.28
C SER A 302 -15.04 20.37 -14.30
N ALA A 303 -16.38 20.36 -14.27
CA ALA A 303 -17.21 19.70 -15.28
C ALA A 303 -17.02 20.32 -16.67
N ALA A 304 -16.99 21.66 -16.77
CA ALA A 304 -16.75 22.35 -18.04
C ALA A 304 -15.36 22.05 -18.63
N VAL A 305 -14.31 22.05 -17.80
CA VAL A 305 -12.94 21.71 -18.25
C VAL A 305 -12.87 20.27 -18.76
N LEU A 306 -13.47 19.32 -18.02
CA LEU A 306 -13.50 17.91 -18.40
C LEU A 306 -14.27 17.71 -19.72
N GLY A 307 -15.46 18.30 -19.85
CA GLY A 307 -16.27 18.24 -21.06
C GLY A 307 -15.50 18.74 -22.28
N ALA A 308 -14.87 19.91 -22.18
CA ALA A 308 -14.07 20.48 -23.27
C ALA A 308 -12.87 19.58 -23.65
N ALA A 309 -12.23 18.92 -22.68
CA ALA A 309 -11.15 17.97 -22.95
C ALA A 309 -11.65 16.74 -23.72
N LEU A 310 -12.78 16.17 -23.31
CA LEU A 310 -13.42 15.03 -23.99
C LEU A 310 -13.87 15.40 -25.41
N THR A 311 -14.48 16.57 -25.61
CA THR A 311 -14.88 17.03 -26.96
C THR A 311 -13.68 17.20 -27.89
N ARG A 312 -12.57 17.76 -27.39
CA ARG A 312 -11.33 17.87 -28.18
C ARG A 312 -10.77 16.50 -28.55
N ALA A 313 -10.77 15.55 -27.62
CA ALA A 313 -10.30 14.19 -27.87
C ALA A 313 -11.19 13.41 -28.85
N ALA A 314 -12.48 13.76 -28.93
CA ALA A 314 -13.46 13.14 -29.84
C ALA A 314 -13.42 13.70 -31.28
N SER A 315 -12.64 14.75 -31.54
CA SER A 315 -12.45 15.29 -32.89
C SER A 315 -11.22 14.62 -33.51
N PRO A 316 -11.38 13.65 -34.44
CA PRO A 316 -10.24 13.03 -35.09
C PRO A 316 -9.46 14.07 -35.90
N VAL A 317 -8.12 13.98 -35.83
CA VAL A 317 -7.20 14.70 -36.75
C VAL A 317 -7.26 14.03 -38.12
#